data_AF-A0A2D5XYV3-F1
#
_entry.id   AF-A0A2D5XYV3-F1
#
_cell.length_a   1.000
_cell.length_b   1.000
_cell.length_c   1.000
_cell.angle_alpha   90.00
_cell.angle_beta   90.00
_cell.angle_gamma   90.00
#
_symmetry.space_group_name_H-M   'P 1'
#
loop_
_entity.id
_entity.type
_entity.pdbx_description
1 polymer ?
#
loop_
_entity_poly.entity_id
_entity_poly.type
_entity_poly.pdbx_seq_one_letter_code
_entity_poly.pdbx_strand_id
1 'polypeptide(L)'
;MGVDVTALEEGDALFQSLSGDVVTLQALFLAARDAVKGQFGVGLPHQLLLELHAFVRRNRVVDLGDEFTIEHCCKRCLKAYLLERAEGYGVSGEQLSFLESYFSCEAGHDGWYLDGDDLLNLGASLHSS
;
A
#
# COMPACT_ATOMS: atom_id res chain seq x y z
N MET A 1 14.11 -21.23 -11.87
CA MET A 1 13.07 -20.28 -12.30
C MET A 1 13.64 -18.90 -12.05
N GLY A 2 14.01 -18.19 -13.12
CA GLY A 2 14.63 -16.87 -13.01
C GLY A 2 13.59 -15.87 -12.55
N VAL A 3 13.90 -15.13 -11.48
CA VAL A 3 13.11 -13.97 -11.07
C VAL A 3 13.28 -12.94 -12.18
N ASP A 4 12.17 -12.49 -12.76
CA ASP A 4 12.15 -11.41 -13.74
C ASP A 4 12.62 -10.11 -13.07
N VAL A 5 13.91 -9.80 -13.25
CA VAL A 5 14.58 -8.65 -12.62
C VAL A 5 14.03 -7.34 -13.17
N THR A 6 13.56 -7.36 -14.42
CA THR A 6 13.01 -6.21 -15.13
C THR A 6 11.75 -5.64 -14.46
N ALA A 7 10.88 -6.49 -13.92
CA ALA A 7 9.68 -6.03 -13.20
C ALA A 7 9.98 -5.37 -11.84
N LEU A 8 11.10 -5.71 -11.20
CA LEU A 8 11.57 -5.05 -9.98
C LEU A 8 12.16 -3.67 -10.28
N GLU A 9 12.93 -3.56 -11.36
CA GLU A 9 13.58 -2.32 -11.80
C GLU A 9 12.56 -1.29 -12.34
N GLU A 10 11.53 -1.73 -13.08
CA GLU A 10 10.44 -0.85 -13.55
C GLU A 10 9.59 -0.30 -12.40
N GLY A 11 9.36 -1.13 -11.37
CA GLY A 11 8.76 -0.69 -10.12
C GLY A 11 9.61 0.44 -9.52
N ASP A 12 10.87 0.16 -9.20
CA ASP A 12 11.75 1.13 -8.52
C ASP A 12 11.90 2.46 -9.30
N ALA A 13 11.92 2.43 -10.64
CA ALA A 13 11.95 3.64 -11.46
C ALA A 13 10.65 4.48 -11.37
N LEU A 14 9.48 3.82 -11.29
CA LEU A 14 8.18 4.47 -11.04
C LEU A 14 8.10 5.11 -9.64
N PHE A 15 8.78 4.53 -8.66
CA PHE A 15 8.81 5.03 -7.27
C PHE A 15 9.78 6.20 -7.07
N GLN A 16 10.83 6.32 -7.89
CA GLN A 16 11.86 7.38 -7.76
C GLN A 16 11.47 8.75 -8.32
N SER A 17 10.36 8.87 -9.07
CA SER A 17 10.02 10.10 -9.80
C SER A 17 9.18 11.13 -9.03
N LEU A 18 8.97 10.97 -7.71
CA LEU A 18 8.04 11.80 -6.94
C LEU A 18 8.77 12.63 -5.87
N SER A 19 8.57 13.95 -5.87
CA SER A 19 9.18 14.91 -4.94
C SER A 19 8.25 15.34 -3.79
N GLY A 20 8.86 15.63 -2.62
CA GLY A 20 8.31 16.42 -1.51
C GLY A 20 7.17 15.77 -0.72
N ASP A 21 7.46 15.31 0.51
CA ASP A 21 6.58 14.67 1.51
C ASP A 21 5.87 13.35 1.13
N VAL A 22 5.69 13.06 -0.17
CA VAL A 22 5.26 11.74 -0.71
C VAL A 22 6.21 10.61 -0.28
N VAL A 23 7.40 10.99 0.18
CA VAL A 23 8.51 10.13 0.56
C VAL A 23 8.18 9.21 1.74
N THR A 24 7.33 9.57 2.70
CA THR A 24 7.20 8.76 3.94
C THR A 24 6.36 7.51 3.81
N LEU A 25 5.17 7.57 3.20
CA LEU A 25 4.30 6.38 3.10
C LEU A 25 4.69 5.45 1.96
N GLN A 26 5.16 6.03 0.87
CA GLN A 26 5.73 5.27 -0.23
C GLN A 26 7.01 4.57 0.22
N ALA A 27 7.90 5.25 0.96
CA ALA A 27 9.06 4.57 1.55
C ALA A 27 8.67 3.54 2.61
N LEU A 28 7.66 3.81 3.45
CA LEU A 28 7.14 2.83 4.41
C LEU A 28 6.64 1.58 3.69
N PHE A 29 5.95 1.74 2.57
CA PHE A 29 5.47 0.63 1.76
C PHE A 29 6.62 -0.16 1.11
N LEU A 30 7.61 0.53 0.53
CA LEU A 30 8.79 -0.11 -0.02
C LEU A 30 9.57 -0.87 1.06
N ALA A 31 9.70 -0.29 2.25
CA ALA A 31 10.30 -0.95 3.39
C ALA A 31 9.49 -2.18 3.84
N ALA A 32 8.16 -2.13 3.79
CA ALA A 32 7.30 -3.28 4.06
C ALA A 32 7.50 -4.40 3.02
N ARG A 33 7.55 -4.06 1.73
CA ARG A 33 7.85 -4.99 0.62
C ARG A 33 9.18 -5.69 0.84
N ASP A 34 10.22 -4.91 1.14
CA ASP A 34 11.57 -5.43 1.33
C ASP A 34 11.66 -6.28 2.61
N ALA A 35 10.95 -5.89 3.68
CA ALA A 35 10.84 -6.67 4.91
C ALA A 35 10.14 -8.02 4.68
N VAL A 36 9.04 -8.05 3.92
CA VAL A 36 8.37 -9.31 3.53
C VAL A 36 9.33 -10.20 2.74
N LYS A 37 10.00 -9.64 1.72
CA LYS A 37 10.96 -10.41 0.92
C LYS A 37 12.11 -10.96 1.77
N GLY A 38 12.62 -10.15 2.71
CA GLY A 38 13.68 -10.55 3.64
C GLY A 38 13.25 -11.66 4.61
N GLN A 39 12.01 -11.58 5.13
CA GLN A 39 11.48 -12.53 6.11
C GLN A 39 11.08 -13.87 5.49
N PHE A 40 10.50 -13.87 4.28
CA PHE A 40 9.88 -15.05 3.68
C PHE A 40 10.62 -15.58 2.43
N GLY A 41 11.64 -14.88 1.94
CA GLY A 41 12.37 -15.22 0.70
C GLY A 41 11.58 -14.94 -0.59
N VAL A 42 10.28 -14.68 -0.49
CA VAL A 42 9.38 -14.32 -1.58
C VAL A 42 8.74 -12.97 -1.25
N GLY A 43 8.78 -12.03 -2.21
CA GLY A 43 8.19 -10.70 -2.05
C GLY A 43 6.69 -10.69 -2.28
N LEU A 44 6.09 -9.50 -2.14
CA LEU A 44 4.68 -9.30 -2.49
C LEU A 44 4.46 -9.42 -4.01
N PRO A 45 3.28 -9.89 -4.45
CA PRO A 45 2.93 -9.97 -5.86
C PRO A 45 3.06 -8.61 -6.56
N HIS A 46 3.71 -8.58 -7.74
CA HIS A 46 3.96 -7.34 -8.47
C HIS A 46 2.66 -6.57 -8.79
N GLN A 47 1.57 -7.27 -9.14
CA GLN A 47 0.29 -6.62 -9.41
C GLN A 47 -0.30 -5.90 -8.19
N LEU A 48 -0.14 -6.48 -6.99
CA LEU A 48 -0.54 -5.83 -5.74
C LEU A 48 0.31 -4.56 -5.49
N LEU A 49 1.61 -4.60 -5.80
CA LEU A 49 2.48 -3.43 -5.68
C LEU A 49 2.05 -2.28 -6.61
N LEU A 50 1.69 -2.59 -7.86
CA LEU A 50 1.18 -1.60 -8.82
C LEU A 50 -0.13 -0.98 -8.34
N GLU A 51 -1.02 -1.81 -7.80
CA GLU A 51 -2.32 -1.36 -7.31
C GLU A 51 -2.19 -0.44 -6.09
N LEU A 52 -1.31 -0.79 -5.14
CA LEU A 52 -1.02 0.03 -3.96
C LEU A 52 -0.36 1.35 -4.34
N HIS A 53 0.53 1.35 -5.34
CA HIS A 53 1.09 2.58 -5.88
C HIS A 53 0.00 3.48 -6.47
N ALA A 54 -0.92 2.91 -7.25
CA ALA A 54 -2.07 3.65 -7.77
C ALA A 54 -2.95 4.19 -6.64
N PHE A 55 -3.14 3.42 -5.56
CA PHE A 55 -3.90 3.82 -4.37
C PHE A 55 -3.29 5.05 -3.69
N VAL A 56 -1.99 5.00 -3.40
CA VAL A 56 -1.28 6.14 -2.79
C VAL A 56 -1.36 7.39 -3.68
N ARG A 57 -1.24 7.22 -5.00
CA ARG A 57 -1.30 8.35 -5.95
C ARG A 57 -2.68 9.00 -6.03
N ARG A 58 -3.76 8.22 -6.05
CA ARG A 58 -5.13 8.75 -6.18
C ARG A 58 -5.70 9.27 -4.86
N ASN A 59 -5.23 8.77 -3.73
CA ASN A 59 -5.59 9.26 -2.39
C ASN A 59 -4.66 10.38 -1.88
N ARG A 60 -3.94 11.05 -2.77
CA ARG A 60 -3.10 12.19 -2.42
C ARG A 60 -4.01 13.41 -2.28
N VAL A 61 -4.20 13.90 -1.04
CA VAL A 61 -4.86 15.20 -0.85
C VAL A 61 -3.86 16.28 -1.25
N VAL A 62 -4.21 17.06 -2.27
CA VAL A 62 -3.42 18.21 -2.71
C VAL A 62 -4.10 19.45 -2.13
N ASP A 63 -3.44 20.10 -1.16
CA ASP A 63 -3.93 21.37 -0.63
C ASP A 63 -3.71 22.49 -1.68
N LEU A 64 -4.72 23.34 -1.86
CA LEU A 64 -4.76 24.43 -2.86
C LEU A 64 -4.73 25.80 -2.15
N GLY A 65 -3.76 26.01 -1.24
CA GLY A 65 -3.61 27.24 -0.46
C GLY A 65 -2.17 27.56 -0.02
N ASP A 66 -1.95 28.78 0.48
CA ASP A 66 -0.64 29.46 0.66
C ASP A 66 0.31 28.85 1.71
N GLU A 67 -0.03 27.74 2.37
CA GLU A 67 0.89 27.00 3.24
C GLU A 67 0.91 25.52 2.82
N PHE A 68 2.00 25.12 2.16
CA PHE A 68 2.22 23.79 1.61
C PHE A 68 2.32 22.73 2.72
N THR A 69 1.21 22.09 3.06
CA THR A 69 1.21 20.78 3.72
C THR A 69 0.41 19.81 2.87
N ILE A 70 1.10 18.90 2.19
CA ILE A 70 0.46 17.80 1.46
C ILE A 70 0.02 16.77 2.51
N GLU A 71 -1.27 16.69 2.83
CA GLU A 71 -1.78 15.58 3.65
C GLU A 71 -1.92 14.32 2.77
N HIS A 72 -0.97 13.41 2.92
CA HIS A 72 -0.97 12.14 2.22
C HIS A 72 -2.09 11.21 2.71
N CYS A 73 -2.62 10.36 1.80
CA CYS A 73 -3.33 9.12 2.13
C CYS A 73 -2.83 8.55 3.45
N CYS A 74 -3.60 8.52 4.54
CA CYS A 74 -3.00 8.17 5.82
C CYS A 74 -2.52 6.69 5.86
N LYS A 75 -1.59 6.40 6.77
CA LYS A 75 -1.04 5.05 7.00
C LYS A 75 -2.13 4.00 7.29
N ARG A 76 -3.22 4.41 7.95
CA ARG A 76 -4.35 3.54 8.29
C ARG A 76 -5.13 3.10 7.05
N CYS A 77 -5.42 4.03 6.13
CA CYS A 77 -6.07 3.74 4.86
C CYS A 77 -5.19 2.87 3.95
N LEU A 78 -3.87 3.11 3.94
CA LEU A 78 -2.93 2.23 3.22
C LEU A 78 -2.91 0.81 3.77
N LYS A 79 -2.87 0.65 5.11
CA LYS A 79 -2.96 -0.67 5.75
C LYS A 79 -4.29 -1.36 5.42
N ALA A 80 -5.40 -0.63 5.48
CA ALA A 80 -6.72 -1.15 5.13
C ALA A 80 -6.77 -1.70 3.70
N TYR A 81 -6.38 -0.87 2.73
CA TYR A 81 -6.37 -1.26 1.31
C TYR A 81 -5.47 -2.47 1.06
N LEU A 82 -4.26 -2.47 1.64
CA LEU A 82 -3.33 -3.57 1.52
C LEU A 82 -3.94 -4.89 2.01
N LEU A 83 -4.52 -4.90 3.21
CA LEU A 83 -5.05 -6.13 3.80
C LEU A 83 -6.29 -6.63 3.04
N GLU A 84 -7.15 -5.72 2.55
CA GLU A 84 -8.34 -6.08 1.78
C GLU A 84 -7.98 -6.71 0.43
N ARG A 85 -6.96 -6.17 -0.26
CA ARG A 85 -6.57 -6.67 -1.59
C ARG A 85 -5.65 -7.86 -1.55
N ALA A 86 -4.77 -7.95 -0.56
CA ALA A 86 -3.66 -8.90 -0.54
C ALA A 86 -4.09 -10.38 -0.64
N GLU A 87 -5.21 -10.77 -0.03
CA GLU A 87 -5.76 -12.12 -0.18
C GLU A 87 -6.11 -12.44 -1.65
N GLY A 88 -6.75 -11.49 -2.35
CA GLY A 88 -7.11 -11.63 -3.77
C GLY A 88 -5.91 -11.78 -4.71
N TYR A 89 -4.73 -11.35 -4.27
CA TYR A 89 -3.47 -11.52 -5.00
C TYR A 89 -2.63 -12.73 -4.53
N GLY A 90 -3.17 -13.57 -3.65
CA GLY A 90 -2.50 -14.78 -3.18
C GLY A 90 -1.37 -14.53 -2.17
N VAL A 91 -1.40 -13.41 -1.45
CA VAL A 91 -0.51 -13.20 -0.29
C VAL A 91 -0.89 -14.20 0.80
N SER A 92 0.11 -14.89 1.38
CA SER A 92 -0.15 -15.91 2.38
C SER A 92 -0.65 -15.32 3.70
N GLY A 93 -1.39 -16.11 4.49
CA GLY A 93 -1.82 -15.69 5.83
C GLY A 93 -0.67 -15.26 6.73
N GLU A 94 0.48 -15.92 6.65
CA GLU A 94 1.68 -15.54 7.42
C GLU A 94 2.25 -14.18 6.99
N GLN A 95 2.28 -13.91 5.69
CA GLN A 95 2.70 -12.60 5.16
C GLN A 95 1.71 -11.50 5.55
N LEU A 96 0.41 -11.78 5.53
CA LEU A 96 -0.64 -10.87 5.98
C LEU A 96 -0.50 -10.52 7.46
N SER A 97 -0.34 -11.52 8.34
CA SER A 97 -0.14 -11.30 9.77
C SER A 97 1.15 -10.49 10.06
N PHE A 98 2.21 -10.73 9.27
CA PHE A 98 3.43 -9.93 9.35
C PHE A 98 3.17 -8.48 8.96
N LEU A 99 2.52 -8.24 7.82
CA LEU A 99 2.19 -6.89 7.35
C LEU A 99 1.27 -6.16 8.34
N GLU A 100 0.27 -6.84 8.88
CA GLU A 100 -0.63 -6.28 9.89
C GLU A 100 0.14 -5.73 11.10
N SER A 101 1.14 -6.51 11.56
CA SER A 101 2.03 -6.14 12.66
C SER A 101 3.01 -5.03 12.27
N TYR A 102 3.55 -5.07 11.05
CA TYR A 102 4.56 -4.12 10.56
C TYR A 102 4.05 -2.67 10.56
N PHE A 103 2.79 -2.46 10.17
CA PHE A 103 2.23 -1.12 10.13
C PHE A 103 1.92 -0.56 11.53
N SER A 104 1.96 -1.32 12.64
CA SER A 104 1.78 -0.81 14.02
C SER A 104 0.67 0.25 14.19
N CYS A 105 -0.42 0.13 13.43
CA CYS A 105 -1.57 1.04 13.46
C CYS A 105 -2.84 0.24 13.12
N GLU A 106 -4.00 0.81 13.43
CA GLU A 106 -5.29 0.24 13.00
C GLU A 106 -5.41 0.28 11.47
N ALA A 107 -6.14 -0.69 10.91
CA ALA A 107 -6.54 -0.68 9.51
C ALA A 107 -7.76 0.24 9.38
N GLY A 108 -7.65 1.27 8.55
CA GLY A 108 -8.72 2.23 8.29
C GLY A 108 -9.10 3.06 9.51
N HIS A 109 -10.12 3.90 9.36
CA HIS A 109 -10.74 4.72 10.38
C HIS A 109 -12.14 4.18 10.68
N ASP A 110 -12.35 3.65 11.88
CA ASP A 110 -13.65 3.13 12.33
C ASP A 110 -14.28 2.09 11.39
N GLY A 111 -13.45 1.25 10.78
CA GLY A 111 -13.89 0.24 9.80
C GLY A 111 -14.02 0.76 8.36
N TRP A 112 -13.52 1.97 8.06
CA TRP A 112 -13.58 2.57 6.73
C TRP A 112 -12.21 2.98 6.21
N TYR A 113 -12.05 3.11 4.90
CA TYR A 113 -10.90 3.76 4.30
C TYR A 113 -11.33 4.54 3.07
N LEU A 114 -10.58 5.60 2.77
CA LEU A 114 -10.80 6.40 1.56
C LEU A 114 -10.05 5.76 0.39
N ASP A 115 -10.73 5.66 -0.75
CA ASP A 115 -10.13 5.31 -2.02
C ASP A 115 -10.54 6.26 -3.15
N GLY A 116 -9.70 7.26 -3.44
CA GLY A 116 -10.06 8.35 -4.32
C GLY A 116 -11.15 9.20 -3.66
N ASP A 117 -12.32 9.24 -4.28
CA ASP A 117 -13.50 9.95 -3.76
C ASP A 117 -14.48 9.01 -3.01
N ASP A 118 -14.18 7.71 -2.96
CA ASP A 118 -15.06 6.71 -2.38
C ASP A 118 -14.66 6.35 -0.94
N LEU A 119 -15.63 6.31 -0.03
CA LEU A 119 -15.45 5.81 1.33
C LEU A 119 -15.88 4.34 1.39
N LEU A 120 -14.92 3.44 1.58
CA LEU A 120 -15.12 1.99 1.52
C LEU A 120 -15.06 1.33 2.91
N ASN A 121 -15.83 0.27 3.12
CA ASN A 121 -15.94 -0.43 4.40
C ASN A 121 -15.07 -1.70 4.44
N LEU A 122 -14.28 -1.86 5.51
CA LEU A 122 -13.35 -2.98 5.76
C LEU A 122 -14.01 -4.36 5.98
N GLY A 123 -15.34 -4.44 6.01
CA GLY A 123 -16.08 -5.71 6.17
C GLY A 123 -17.11 -5.99 5.08
N ALA A 124 -17.35 -5.07 4.14
CA ALA A 124 -18.33 -5.27 3.08
C ALA A 124 -17.85 -6.22 1.98
N SER A 125 -16.54 -6.24 1.70
CA SER A 125 -15.95 -7.12 0.68
C SER A 125 -15.83 -8.59 1.09
N LEU A 126 -15.88 -8.91 2.39
CA LEU A 126 -15.78 -10.29 2.91
C LEU A 126 -17.06 -11.11 2.71
N HIS A 127 -18.13 -10.52 2.17
CA HIS A 127 -19.44 -11.15 1.98
C HIS A 127 -19.97 -11.10 0.54
N SER A 128 -19.10 -10.94 -0.45
CA SER A 128 -19.45 -11.18 -1.86
C SER A 128 -18.75 -12.46 -2.34
N SER A 129 -19.19 -13.60 -1.79
CA SER A 129 -18.89 -14.95 -2.30
C SER A 129 -19.93 -15.39 -3.32
#